data_AF-A0A816JMS6-F1
#
_entry.id   AF-A0A816JMS6-F1
#
_cell.length_a   1.000
_cell.length_b   1.000
_cell.length_c   1.000
_cell.angle_alpha   90.00
_cell.angle_beta   90.00
_cell.angle_gamma   90.00
#
_symmetry.space_group_name_H-M   'P 1'
#
loop_
_entity.id
_entity.type
_entity.pdbx_description
1 polymer ?
#
loop_
_entity_poly.entity_id
_entity_poly.type
_entity_poly.pdbx_seq_one_letter_code
_entity_poly.pdbx_strand_id
1 'polypeptide(L)'
;MSVFLQLFLFWWGKSHNITPSHVPAPLGQLPHPHGRKRAVICGISYRFSRHELKGCINDAKCMRHLLINKFKFAPDSILMLTEEETDPYRIPNKQNLRMALYWLVQGCTAGDSLVFHYSGHGSRQRNYNGDEVDGYDETLCPLDFETQGMIVDDEINATIVRPLPHGVKLHSIIDACHSGTVLDLPFLCRMNRSGQYVWEDHRPRSGLWKGTAGGEAISISGCDDDQTSADTSALKRQNSLEMSSCVVVSSPSSAHYVESLETEKVPRQMMSL
;
A
#
# COMPACT_ATOMS: atom_id res chain seq x y z
N MET A 1 -24.46 17.67 36.00
CA MET A 1 -24.06 18.95 36.64
C MET A 1 -22.70 18.69 37.28
N SER A 2 -21.61 19.44 37.13
CA SER A 2 -21.27 20.68 36.42
C SER A 2 -19.73 20.79 36.55
N VAL A 3 -18.96 20.87 35.46
CA VAL A 3 -18.26 22.09 34.98
C VAL A 3 -17.25 22.73 35.97
N PHE A 4 -15.97 22.63 35.60
CA PHE A 4 -14.87 23.63 35.64
C PHE A 4 -14.69 24.63 36.81
N LEU A 5 -13.45 24.67 37.32
CA LEU A 5 -12.67 25.88 37.67
C LEU A 5 -11.18 25.41 37.71
N GLN A 6 -10.31 25.59 36.72
CA GLN A 6 -9.69 26.77 36.11
C GLN A 6 -8.77 27.61 37.04
N LEU A 7 -7.46 27.37 36.86
CA LEU A 7 -6.30 28.29 36.89
C LEU A 7 -5.89 29.02 38.19
N PHE A 8 -4.70 28.66 38.69
CA PHE A 8 -3.66 29.65 39.00
C PHE A 8 -2.29 29.14 38.51
N LEU A 9 -1.66 29.98 37.68
CA LEU A 9 -0.38 29.80 37.02
C LEU A 9 0.75 30.42 37.85
N PHE A 10 1.95 29.85 37.68
CA PHE A 10 3.26 30.51 37.54
C PHE A 10 4.15 30.86 38.77
N TRP A 11 5.39 30.34 38.63
CA TRP A 11 6.70 30.75 39.21
C TRP A 11 7.01 30.28 40.65
N TRP A 12 8.08 29.55 40.97
CA TRP A 12 9.40 29.33 40.35
C TRP A 12 10.13 28.15 41.04
N GLY A 13 10.98 27.41 40.31
CA GLY A 13 11.95 26.48 40.89
C GLY A 13 12.37 25.29 40.02
N LYS A 14 13.30 25.52 39.08
CA LYS A 14 13.89 24.58 38.10
C LYS A 14 14.51 23.30 38.69
N SER A 15 14.39 22.19 37.97
CA SER A 15 15.59 21.51 37.40
C SER A 15 15.22 20.78 36.11
N HIS A 16 15.98 21.04 35.04
CA HIS A 16 15.71 20.65 33.67
C HIS A 16 16.36 19.31 33.33
N ASN A 17 15.57 18.36 32.81
CA ASN A 17 16.00 17.45 31.75
C ASN A 17 14.89 17.42 30.71
N ILE A 18 15.12 18.15 29.62
CA ILE A 18 14.18 18.35 28.52
C ILE A 18 14.20 17.09 27.65
N THR A 19 13.10 16.34 27.68
CA THR A 19 12.75 15.39 26.61
C THR A 19 12.56 16.16 25.31
N PRO A 20 13.03 15.67 24.14
CA PRO A 20 12.85 16.38 22.89
C PRO A 20 11.35 16.49 22.58
N SER A 21 10.86 17.72 22.60
CA SER A 21 9.54 18.12 22.13
C SER A 21 9.44 17.83 20.64
N HIS A 22 8.42 17.06 20.26
CA HIS A 22 8.02 16.85 18.87
C HIS A 22 7.69 18.21 18.24
N VAL A 23 8.59 18.71 17.38
CA VAL A 23 8.32 19.87 16.54
C VAL A 23 7.31 19.41 15.48
N PRO A 24 6.13 20.03 15.35
CA PRO A 24 5.26 19.78 14.19
C PRO A 24 6.08 20.05 12.92
N ALA A 25 6.05 19.13 11.96
CA ALA A 25 6.71 19.35 10.67
C ALA A 25 6.26 20.71 10.10
N PRO A 26 7.17 21.49 9.47
CA PRO A 26 6.79 22.74 8.82
C PRO A 26 5.63 22.49 7.85
N LEU A 27 4.65 23.40 7.84
CA LEU A 27 3.58 23.43 6.86
C LEU A 27 4.21 23.32 5.46
N GLY A 28 3.99 22.21 4.75
CA GLY A 28 4.54 22.01 3.42
C GLY A 28 5.35 20.73 3.16
N GLN A 29 5.67 19.93 4.19
CA GLN A 29 6.53 18.77 4.05
C GLN A 29 5.96 17.55 4.77
N LEU A 30 6.03 16.37 4.11
CA LEU A 30 5.80 15.10 4.77
C LEU A 30 6.75 14.97 5.97
N PRO A 31 6.32 14.36 7.09
CA PRO A 31 7.20 14.15 8.25
C PRO A 31 8.45 13.39 7.81
N HIS A 32 9.58 13.55 8.51
CA HIS A 32 10.76 12.77 8.15
C HIS A 32 10.50 11.27 8.39
N PRO A 33 10.84 10.39 7.43
CA PRO A 33 10.74 8.95 7.65
C PRO A 33 11.55 8.56 8.89
N HIS A 34 10.94 7.81 9.81
CA HIS A 34 11.60 7.38 11.04
C HIS A 34 11.14 5.98 11.43
N GLY A 35 11.93 5.35 12.30
CA GLY A 35 11.72 3.97 12.72
C GLY A 35 12.02 2.97 11.60
N ARG A 36 12.09 1.69 12.00
CA ARG A 36 12.33 0.57 11.08
C ARG A 36 11.07 0.05 10.41
N LYS A 37 9.89 0.47 10.89
CA LYS A 37 8.59 0.06 10.36
C LYS A 37 7.88 1.28 9.81
N ARG A 38 7.64 1.33 8.50
CA ARG A 38 7.02 2.48 7.83
C ARG A 38 5.91 2.03 6.89
N ALA A 39 4.83 2.79 6.82
CA ALA A 39 3.72 2.45 5.94
C ALA A 39 3.18 3.65 5.19
N VAL A 40 2.79 3.42 3.94
CA VAL A 40 1.91 4.30 3.17
C VAL A 40 0.59 3.56 2.97
N ILE A 41 -0.51 4.18 3.37
CA ILE A 41 -1.86 3.63 3.24
C ILE A 41 -2.69 4.63 2.46
N CYS A 42 -3.15 4.23 1.28
CA CYS A 42 -4.04 5.01 0.44
C CYS A 42 -5.42 4.36 0.38
N GLY A 43 -6.47 5.17 0.52
CA GLY A 43 -7.86 4.76 0.32
C GLY A 43 -8.61 5.84 -0.44
N ILE A 44 -9.08 5.53 -1.66
CA ILE A 44 -9.73 6.49 -2.55
C ILE A 44 -11.13 6.00 -2.87
N SER A 45 -12.14 6.76 -2.48
CA SER A 45 -13.56 6.50 -2.76
C SER A 45 -14.10 7.33 -3.92
N TYR A 46 -13.37 8.34 -4.42
CA TYR A 46 -13.78 9.21 -5.53
C TYR A 46 -15.16 9.84 -5.29
N ARG A 47 -15.38 10.34 -4.07
CA ARG A 47 -16.68 10.84 -3.60
C ARG A 47 -17.18 11.94 -4.52
N PHE A 48 -18.50 11.95 -4.77
CA PHE A 48 -19.15 12.95 -5.62
C PHE A 48 -18.72 12.92 -7.10
N SER A 49 -18.14 11.81 -7.55
CA SER A 49 -17.81 11.58 -8.96
C SER A 49 -18.60 10.40 -9.52
N ARG A 50 -18.59 10.24 -10.85
CA ARG A 50 -19.14 9.06 -11.54
C ARG A 50 -18.36 7.76 -11.27
N HIS A 51 -17.20 7.85 -10.61
CA HIS A 51 -16.29 6.73 -10.31
C HIS A 51 -16.37 6.33 -8.83
N GLU A 52 -17.41 6.76 -8.11
CA GLU A 52 -17.50 6.58 -6.66
C GLU A 52 -17.45 5.09 -6.25
N LEU A 53 -16.59 4.79 -5.28
CA LEU A 53 -16.45 3.48 -4.63
C LEU A 53 -16.83 3.58 -3.15
N LYS A 54 -17.43 2.50 -2.63
CA LYS A 54 -17.76 2.37 -1.21
C LYS A 54 -16.77 1.40 -0.59
N GLY A 55 -16.26 1.74 0.60
CA GLY A 55 -15.40 0.83 1.37
C GLY A 55 -13.93 1.26 1.44
N CYS A 56 -13.35 1.80 0.36
CA CYS A 56 -11.90 2.02 0.26
C CYS A 56 -11.28 2.82 1.42
N ILE A 57 -11.95 3.89 1.87
CA ILE A 57 -11.51 4.67 3.03
C ILE A 57 -11.61 3.87 4.33
N ASN A 58 -12.64 3.03 4.48
CA ASN A 58 -12.77 2.12 5.62
C ASN A 58 -11.66 1.06 5.59
N ASP A 59 -11.32 0.51 4.43
CA ASP A 59 -10.25 -0.50 4.29
C ASP A 59 -8.90 0.10 4.68
N ALA A 60 -8.61 1.33 4.25
CA ALA A 60 -7.44 2.08 4.70
C ALA A 60 -7.42 2.28 6.23
N LYS A 61 -8.55 2.63 6.86
CA LYS A 61 -8.66 2.74 8.32
C LYS A 61 -8.42 1.39 9.02
N CYS A 62 -8.99 0.31 8.49
CA CYS A 62 -8.80 -1.05 9.00
C CYS A 62 -7.33 -1.47 8.91
N MET A 63 -6.67 -1.21 7.78
CA MET A 63 -5.24 -1.48 7.61
C MET A 63 -4.39 -0.68 8.60
N ARG A 64 -4.66 0.62 8.76
CA ARG A 64 -3.95 1.45 9.76
C ARG A 64 -4.11 0.90 11.17
N HIS A 65 -5.35 0.53 11.54
CA HIS A 65 -5.63 -0.06 12.85
C HIS A 65 -4.89 -1.40 13.03
N LEU A 66 -4.83 -2.23 12.00
CA LEU A 66 -4.12 -3.51 12.00
C LEU A 66 -2.60 -3.31 12.21
N LEU A 67 -1.97 -2.44 11.42
CA LEU A 67 -0.54 -2.14 11.51
C LEU A 67 -0.12 -1.64 12.90
N ILE A 68 -0.91 -0.74 13.49
CA ILE A 68 -0.63 -0.20 14.83
C ILE A 68 -0.82 -1.28 15.90
N ASN A 69 -1.99 -1.92 15.93
CA ASN A 69 -2.37 -2.74 17.08
C ASN A 69 -1.75 -4.13 17.07
N LYS A 70 -1.57 -4.72 15.88
CA LYS A 70 -0.99 -6.07 15.73
C LYS A 70 0.49 -6.02 15.40
N PHE A 71 0.89 -5.21 14.42
CA PHE A 71 2.27 -5.18 13.92
C PHE A 71 3.16 -4.12 14.56
N LYS A 72 2.60 -3.33 15.49
CA LYS A 72 3.34 -2.37 16.32
C LYS A 72 4.08 -1.32 15.48
N PHE A 73 3.48 -0.91 14.37
CA PHE A 73 3.90 0.30 13.67
C PHE A 73 3.60 1.51 14.56
N ALA A 74 4.55 2.44 14.62
CA ALA A 74 4.33 3.68 15.34
C ALA A 74 3.31 4.52 14.55
N PRO A 75 2.30 5.15 15.19
CA PRO A 75 1.26 5.88 14.46
C PRO A 75 1.78 7.03 13.58
N ASP A 76 2.93 7.59 13.94
CA ASP A 76 3.70 8.62 13.24
C ASP A 76 4.56 8.08 12.09
N SER A 77 4.85 6.78 12.07
CA SER A 77 5.53 6.10 10.95
C SER A 77 4.57 5.59 9.87
N ILE A 78 3.30 5.99 9.92
CA ILE A 78 2.27 5.67 8.92
C ILE A 78 1.78 6.95 8.25
N LEU A 79 2.00 7.07 6.94
CA LEU A 79 1.35 8.07 6.10
C LEU A 79 0.03 7.53 5.57
N MET A 80 -1.06 8.21 5.91
CA MET A 80 -2.39 7.89 5.44
C MET A 80 -2.84 8.95 4.44
N LEU A 81 -3.27 8.52 3.26
CA LEU A 81 -3.79 9.38 2.20
C LEU A 81 -5.25 9.01 1.90
N THR A 82 -6.18 9.90 2.19
CA THR A 82 -7.61 9.71 1.91
C THR A 82 -8.30 11.06 1.66
N GLU A 83 -9.49 11.02 1.05
CA GLU A 83 -10.33 12.23 0.86
C GLU A 83 -10.87 12.83 2.17
N GLU A 84 -10.69 12.16 3.31
CA GLU A 84 -11.09 12.68 4.63
C GLU A 84 -9.96 13.41 5.37
N GLU A 85 -8.73 13.35 4.84
CA GLU A 85 -7.60 14.07 5.44
C GLU A 85 -7.77 15.57 5.28
N THR A 86 -7.46 16.33 6.33
CA THR A 86 -7.50 17.80 6.31
C THR A 86 -6.21 18.43 5.80
N ASP A 87 -5.11 17.69 5.86
CA ASP A 87 -3.80 18.10 5.33
C ASP A 87 -3.80 17.99 3.79
N PRO A 88 -3.59 19.09 3.04
CA PRO A 88 -3.53 19.06 1.59
C PRO A 88 -2.49 18.09 1.01
N TYR A 89 -1.42 17.80 1.74
CA TYR A 89 -0.37 16.84 1.33
C TYR A 89 -0.77 15.37 1.54
N ARG A 90 -1.90 15.14 2.19
CA ARG A 90 -2.47 13.80 2.44
C ARG A 90 -3.72 13.52 1.60
N ILE A 91 -4.15 14.46 0.76
CA ILE A 91 -5.15 14.18 -0.27
C ILE A 91 -4.54 13.27 -1.32
N PRO A 92 -5.20 12.17 -1.75
CA PRO A 92 -4.62 11.15 -2.63
C PRO A 92 -4.61 11.56 -4.11
N ASN A 93 -4.12 12.75 -4.43
CA ASN A 93 -3.82 13.15 -5.81
C ASN A 93 -2.51 12.50 -6.30
N LYS A 94 -2.27 12.55 -7.61
CA LYS A 94 -1.13 11.90 -8.25
C LYS A 94 0.21 12.31 -7.64
N GLN A 95 0.39 13.61 -7.40
CA GLN A 95 1.64 14.15 -6.87
C GLN A 95 1.88 13.70 -5.42
N ASN A 96 0.86 13.74 -4.58
CA ASN A 96 0.96 13.32 -3.19
C ASN A 96 1.21 11.82 -3.06
N LEU A 97 0.58 11.00 -3.91
CA LEU A 97 0.84 9.56 -3.92
C LEU A 97 2.31 9.28 -4.29
N ARG A 98 2.83 9.95 -5.33
CA ARG A 98 4.27 9.86 -5.71
C ARG A 98 5.20 10.25 -4.57
N MET A 99 4.92 11.38 -3.90
CA MET A 99 5.72 11.83 -2.75
C MET A 99 5.66 10.84 -1.59
N ALA A 100 4.50 10.25 -1.32
CA ALA A 100 4.35 9.24 -0.27
C ALA A 100 5.12 7.96 -0.60
N LEU A 101 5.06 7.48 -1.85
CA LEU A 101 5.83 6.32 -2.30
C LEU A 101 7.34 6.55 -2.17
N TYR A 102 7.83 7.72 -2.57
CA TYR A 102 9.24 8.09 -2.37
C TYR A 102 9.61 8.12 -0.88
N TRP A 103 8.76 8.74 -0.04
CA TRP A 103 8.93 8.80 1.40
C TRP A 103 9.06 7.40 2.04
N LEU A 104 8.28 6.42 1.56
CA LEU A 104 8.25 5.06 2.11
C LEU A 104 9.64 4.40 2.08
N VAL A 105 10.33 4.52 0.96
CA VAL A 105 11.64 3.88 0.74
C VAL A 105 12.82 4.78 1.09
N GLN A 106 12.59 6.07 1.35
CA GLN A 106 13.66 7.02 1.62
C GLN A 106 14.51 6.58 2.82
N GLY A 107 15.82 6.43 2.58
CA GLY A 107 16.78 6.03 3.60
C GLY A 107 16.54 4.65 4.22
N CYS A 108 15.84 3.74 3.52
CA CYS A 108 15.67 2.37 4.03
C CYS A 108 17.02 1.63 4.11
N THR A 109 17.17 0.82 5.15
CA THR A 109 18.37 0.04 5.45
C THR A 109 18.02 -1.36 5.94
N ALA A 110 19.01 -2.26 6.01
CA ALA A 110 18.79 -3.66 6.35
C ALA A 110 17.94 -3.86 7.63
N GLY A 111 16.89 -4.67 7.49
CA GLY A 111 15.90 -5.01 8.51
C GLY A 111 14.80 -3.96 8.73
N ASP A 112 14.66 -3.00 7.80
CA ASP A 112 13.44 -2.20 7.70
C ASP A 112 12.28 -3.01 7.07
N SER A 113 11.07 -2.73 7.54
CA SER A 113 9.80 -3.37 7.18
C SER A 113 8.83 -2.30 6.69
N LEU A 114 8.59 -2.32 5.38
CA LEU A 114 7.81 -1.34 4.65
C LEU A 114 6.45 -1.93 4.26
N VAL A 115 5.40 -1.13 4.38
CA VAL A 115 4.06 -1.51 3.94
C VAL A 115 3.52 -0.48 2.96
N PHE A 116 3.06 -0.92 1.80
CA PHE A 116 2.24 -0.13 0.90
C PHE A 116 0.84 -0.75 0.84
N HIS A 117 -0.19 0.02 1.17
CA HIS A 117 -1.58 -0.39 1.00
C HIS A 117 -2.28 0.58 0.07
N TYR A 118 -3.02 0.05 -0.89
CA TYR A 118 -3.87 0.84 -1.77
C TYR A 118 -5.23 0.17 -1.88
N SER A 119 -6.31 0.92 -1.66
CA SER A 119 -7.68 0.52 -2.00
C SER A 119 -8.33 1.64 -2.82
N GLY A 120 -8.83 1.29 -4.00
CA GLY A 120 -9.37 2.25 -4.97
C GLY A 120 -9.50 1.66 -6.37
N HIS A 121 -9.65 2.50 -7.39
CA HIS A 121 -9.66 2.02 -8.77
C HIS A 121 -8.26 1.63 -9.23
N GLY A 122 -8.21 0.52 -9.95
CA GLY A 122 -7.10 0.12 -10.81
C GLY A 122 -7.58 0.04 -12.25
N SER A 123 -6.69 0.27 -13.20
CA SER A 123 -7.01 0.22 -14.62
C SER A 123 -5.85 -0.37 -15.41
N ARG A 124 -5.98 -0.35 -16.74
CA ARG A 124 -4.95 -0.77 -17.68
C ARG A 124 -4.76 0.29 -18.75
N GLN A 125 -3.51 0.60 -19.07
CA GLN A 125 -3.14 1.46 -20.18
C GLN A 125 -2.42 0.63 -21.23
N ARG A 126 -2.56 0.97 -22.52
CA ARG A 126 -1.81 0.28 -23.57
C ARG A 126 -0.31 0.51 -23.35
N ASN A 127 0.45 -0.57 -23.27
CA ASN A 127 1.89 -0.49 -23.17
C ASN A 127 2.47 -0.12 -24.55
N TYR A 128 3.35 0.89 -24.58
CA TYR A 128 4.05 1.36 -25.79
C TYR A 128 5.53 0.95 -25.85
N ASN A 129 6.12 0.49 -24.75
CA ASN A 129 7.52 0.07 -24.66
C ASN A 129 7.70 -1.46 -24.92
N GLY A 130 6.61 -2.24 -24.82
CA GLY A 130 6.53 -3.65 -25.17
C GLY A 130 7.19 -4.60 -24.18
N ASP A 131 7.34 -4.21 -22.92
CA ASP A 131 7.91 -5.06 -21.87
C ASP A 131 6.90 -5.96 -21.15
N GLU A 132 5.61 -5.63 -21.20
CA GLU A 132 4.54 -6.46 -20.63
C GLU A 132 4.09 -7.62 -21.54
N VAL A 133 3.79 -8.77 -20.92
CA VAL A 133 3.47 -10.02 -21.63
C VAL A 133 2.11 -9.92 -22.36
N ASP A 134 1.15 -9.21 -21.78
CA ASP A 134 -0.19 -9.02 -22.36
C ASP A 134 -0.32 -7.71 -23.17
N GLY A 135 0.73 -6.86 -23.15
CA GLY A 135 0.79 -5.60 -23.87
C GLY A 135 0.03 -4.43 -23.23
N TYR A 136 -0.34 -4.53 -21.94
CA TYR A 136 -0.95 -3.47 -21.17
C TYR A 136 -0.19 -3.23 -19.87
N ASP A 137 -0.01 -1.97 -19.50
CA ASP A 137 0.51 -1.57 -18.18
C ASP A 137 -0.65 -1.50 -17.20
N GLU A 138 -0.49 -2.09 -16.03
CA GLU A 138 -1.37 -1.90 -14.90
C GLU A 138 -1.23 -0.51 -14.30
N THR A 139 -2.34 0.06 -13.84
CA THR A 139 -2.31 1.41 -13.27
C THR A 139 -3.12 1.56 -12.00
N LEU A 140 -2.66 2.44 -11.12
CA LEU A 140 -3.44 2.97 -10.01
C LEU A 140 -4.04 4.31 -10.42
N CYS A 141 -5.28 4.57 -10.00
CA CYS A 141 -6.00 5.81 -10.32
C CYS A 141 -5.98 6.78 -9.12
N PRO A 142 -5.14 7.83 -9.12
CA PRO A 142 -5.21 8.88 -8.10
C PRO A 142 -6.55 9.63 -8.16
N LEU A 143 -6.87 10.43 -7.15
CA LEU A 143 -8.13 11.18 -7.09
C LEU A 143 -8.34 12.10 -8.32
N ASP A 144 -7.26 12.65 -8.86
CA ASP A 144 -7.23 13.59 -9.99
C ASP A 144 -6.85 12.93 -11.33
N PHE A 145 -6.99 11.60 -11.45
CA PHE A 145 -6.58 10.83 -12.62
C PHE A 145 -7.19 11.32 -13.95
N GLU A 146 -8.40 11.89 -13.93
CA GLU A 146 -9.03 12.45 -15.15
C GLU A 146 -8.22 13.61 -15.75
N THR A 147 -7.46 14.35 -14.91
CA THR A 147 -6.69 15.53 -15.34
C THR A 147 -5.18 15.29 -15.35
N GLN A 148 -4.66 14.52 -14.41
CA GLN A 148 -3.22 14.24 -14.26
C GLN A 148 -2.82 12.85 -14.80
N GLY A 149 -3.78 12.05 -15.23
CA GLY A 149 -3.58 10.66 -15.65
C GLY A 149 -3.34 9.70 -14.49
N MET A 150 -3.26 8.42 -14.82
CA MET A 150 -3.02 7.32 -13.88
C MET A 150 -1.52 7.18 -13.55
N ILE A 151 -1.19 6.38 -12.54
CA ILE A 151 0.19 5.99 -12.19
C ILE A 151 0.40 4.57 -12.68
N VAL A 152 1.35 4.38 -13.59
CA VAL A 152 1.68 3.08 -14.19
C VAL A 152 2.57 2.25 -13.26
N ASP A 153 2.44 0.93 -13.31
CA ASP A 153 3.27 -0.08 -12.64
C ASP A 153 4.78 0.16 -12.74
N ASP A 154 5.30 0.49 -13.92
CA ASP A 154 6.71 0.80 -14.19
C ASP A 154 7.23 1.92 -13.27
N GLU A 155 6.38 2.93 -13.03
CA GLU A 155 6.66 4.07 -12.15
C GLU A 155 6.65 3.65 -10.67
N ILE A 156 5.69 2.80 -10.29
CA ILE A 156 5.58 2.27 -8.93
C ILE A 156 6.80 1.38 -8.64
N ASN A 157 7.13 0.47 -9.56
CA ASN A 157 8.29 -0.41 -9.48
C ASN A 157 9.60 0.39 -9.37
N ALA A 158 9.77 1.41 -10.23
CA ALA A 158 10.92 2.33 -10.15
C ALA A 158 11.09 2.97 -8.79
N THR A 159 9.97 3.32 -8.16
CA THR A 159 9.95 4.11 -6.94
C THR A 159 10.12 3.25 -5.70
N ILE A 160 9.44 2.09 -5.61
CA ILE A 160 9.40 1.32 -4.36
C ILE A 160 9.94 -0.11 -4.43
N VAL A 161 10.17 -0.68 -5.62
CA VAL A 161 10.68 -2.06 -5.77
C VAL A 161 12.16 -2.07 -6.11
N ARG A 162 12.55 -1.47 -7.23
CA ARG A 162 13.94 -1.41 -7.70
C ARG A 162 14.94 -0.88 -6.67
N PRO A 163 14.64 0.17 -5.88
CA PRO A 163 15.62 0.71 -4.94
C PRO A 163 15.77 -0.08 -3.64
N LEU A 164 15.00 -1.16 -3.40
CA LEU A 164 15.04 -1.90 -2.14
C LEU A 164 16.39 -2.62 -1.94
N PRO A 165 17.22 -2.19 -0.96
CA PRO A 165 18.52 -2.79 -0.72
C PRO A 165 18.39 -4.11 0.07
N HIS A 166 19.49 -4.85 0.10
CA HIS A 166 19.56 -6.11 0.84
C HIS A 166 19.09 -6.01 2.30
N GLY A 167 18.20 -6.92 2.68
CA GLY A 167 17.64 -7.02 4.02
C GLY A 167 16.44 -6.11 4.30
N VAL A 168 16.02 -5.25 3.37
CA VAL A 168 14.75 -4.51 3.47
C VAL A 168 13.61 -5.39 2.98
N LYS A 169 12.44 -5.30 3.63
CA LYS A 169 11.22 -5.99 3.22
C LYS A 169 10.12 -5.00 2.87
N LEU A 170 9.50 -5.15 1.70
CA LEU A 170 8.30 -4.44 1.29
C LEU A 170 7.14 -5.42 1.17
N HIS A 171 6.05 -5.14 1.89
CA HIS A 171 4.77 -5.80 1.72
C HIS A 171 3.78 -4.82 1.10
N SER A 172 3.24 -5.20 -0.05
CA SER A 172 2.22 -4.45 -0.77
C SER A 172 0.89 -5.18 -0.69
N ILE A 173 -0.18 -4.45 -0.36
CA ILE A 173 -1.55 -4.95 -0.30
C ILE A 173 -2.38 -4.06 -1.20
N ILE A 174 -2.78 -4.56 -2.35
CA ILE A 174 -3.50 -3.81 -3.37
C ILE A 174 -4.91 -4.37 -3.53
N ASP A 175 -5.89 -3.56 -3.19
CA ASP A 175 -7.31 -3.84 -3.35
C ASP A 175 -7.86 -2.98 -4.48
N ALA A 176 -7.65 -3.44 -5.71
CA ALA A 176 -8.04 -2.76 -6.94
C ALA A 176 -8.19 -3.76 -8.10
N CYS A 177 -9.03 -3.43 -9.09
CA CYS A 177 -9.15 -4.23 -10.31
C CYS A 177 -7.83 -4.27 -11.08
N HIS A 178 -7.55 -5.41 -11.73
CA HIS A 178 -6.32 -5.64 -12.50
C HIS A 178 -5.03 -5.43 -11.69
N SER A 179 -5.05 -5.56 -10.36
CA SER A 179 -3.92 -5.18 -9.53
C SER A 179 -2.81 -6.22 -9.37
N GLY A 180 -2.98 -7.41 -9.97
CA GLY A 180 -2.06 -8.54 -9.82
C GLY A 180 -0.60 -8.15 -10.10
N THR A 181 -0.37 -7.38 -11.15
CA THR A 181 0.98 -7.04 -11.62
C THR A 181 1.40 -5.60 -11.34
N VAL A 182 0.66 -4.84 -10.52
CA VAL A 182 0.93 -3.39 -10.20
C VAL A 182 2.35 -3.08 -9.69
N LEU A 183 3.10 -4.07 -9.23
CA LEU A 183 4.49 -3.90 -8.79
C LEU A 183 5.54 -4.43 -9.79
N ASP A 184 5.15 -4.98 -10.93
CA ASP A 184 6.03 -5.65 -11.91
C ASP A 184 7.00 -6.65 -11.28
N LEU A 185 6.49 -7.48 -10.38
CA LEU A 185 7.31 -8.49 -9.74
C LEU A 185 7.50 -9.70 -10.67
N PRO A 186 8.71 -10.26 -10.75
CA PRO A 186 9.05 -11.29 -11.74
C PRO A 186 8.36 -12.63 -11.57
N PHE A 187 7.81 -12.94 -10.37
CA PHE A 187 7.18 -14.22 -10.10
C PHE A 187 5.76 -14.02 -9.56
N LEU A 188 4.78 -14.49 -10.34
CA LEU A 188 3.37 -14.43 -9.98
C LEU A 188 2.91 -15.80 -9.49
N CYS A 189 2.22 -15.82 -8.35
CA CYS A 189 1.54 -17.00 -7.84
C CYS A 189 0.03 -16.77 -7.81
N ARG A 190 -0.71 -17.52 -8.64
CA ARG A 190 -2.17 -17.48 -8.67
C ARG A 190 -2.76 -18.76 -8.10
N MET A 191 -3.78 -18.61 -7.27
CA MET A 191 -4.60 -19.75 -6.86
C MET A 191 -5.70 -19.96 -7.91
N ASN A 192 -5.72 -21.12 -8.54
CA ASN A 192 -6.75 -21.45 -9.52
C ASN A 192 -8.09 -21.80 -8.84
N ARG A 193 -9.18 -21.94 -9.62
CA ARG A 193 -10.52 -22.27 -9.11
C ARG A 193 -10.61 -23.62 -8.38
N SER A 194 -9.65 -24.52 -8.59
CA SER A 194 -9.51 -25.79 -7.87
C SER A 194 -8.68 -25.69 -6.59
N GLY A 195 -8.24 -24.49 -6.22
CA GLY A 195 -7.44 -24.20 -5.03
C GLY A 195 -5.96 -24.59 -5.14
N GLN A 196 -5.44 -24.77 -6.35
CA GLN A 196 -4.02 -25.06 -6.57
C GLN A 196 -3.26 -23.80 -6.94
N TYR A 197 -2.07 -23.65 -6.40
CA TYR A 197 -1.17 -22.55 -6.73
C TYR A 197 -0.40 -22.83 -8.02
N VAL A 198 -0.46 -21.87 -8.93
CA VAL A 198 0.24 -21.89 -10.21
C VAL A 198 1.24 -20.75 -10.21
N TRP A 199 2.51 -21.10 -10.42
CA TRP A 199 3.60 -20.16 -10.55
C TRP A 199 3.80 -19.78 -12.01
N GLU A 200 3.84 -18.48 -12.27
CA GLU A 200 4.08 -17.90 -13.58
C GLU A 200 5.33 -17.01 -13.54
N ASP A 201 6.14 -17.11 -14.59
CA ASP A 201 7.32 -16.26 -14.80
C ASP A 201 6.92 -15.06 -15.64
N HIS A 202 6.93 -13.89 -15.00
CA HIS A 202 6.52 -12.60 -15.58
C HIS A 202 7.73 -11.72 -15.92
N ARG A 203 8.94 -12.30 -15.96
CA ARG A 203 10.12 -11.54 -16.39
C ARG A 203 9.94 -11.07 -17.83
N PRO A 204 10.25 -9.79 -18.13
CA PRO A 204 10.05 -9.25 -19.46
C PRO A 204 10.97 -9.96 -20.46
N ARG A 205 10.44 -10.27 -21.65
CA ARG A 205 11.19 -10.94 -22.73
C ARG A 205 12.38 -10.12 -23.23
N SER A 206 12.36 -8.82 -23.00
CA SER A 206 13.46 -7.88 -23.30
C SER A 206 14.71 -8.12 -22.44
N GLY A 207 14.58 -8.82 -21.31
CA GLY A 207 15.65 -8.99 -20.33
C GLY A 207 15.86 -7.77 -19.42
N LEU A 208 14.97 -6.78 -19.46
CA LEU A 208 15.02 -5.64 -18.55
C LEU A 208 14.82 -6.11 -17.10
N TRP A 209 15.71 -5.71 -16.19
CA TRP A 209 15.59 -6.07 -14.78
C TRP A 209 14.57 -5.17 -14.06
N LYS A 210 13.42 -5.74 -13.69
CA LYS A 210 12.37 -5.12 -12.86
C LYS A 210 12.41 -5.56 -11.37
N GLY A 211 13.42 -6.33 -10.96
CA GLY A 211 13.55 -6.83 -9.59
C GLY A 211 14.15 -5.82 -8.59
N THR A 212 14.24 -6.23 -7.31
CA THR A 212 14.82 -5.41 -6.23
C THR A 212 16.35 -5.28 -6.31
N ALA A 213 16.95 -4.35 -5.57
CA ALA A 213 18.39 -4.23 -5.37
C ALA A 213 18.92 -5.15 -4.23
N GLY A 214 18.33 -6.34 -4.09
CA GLY A 214 18.68 -7.34 -3.08
C GLY A 214 17.72 -7.42 -1.90
N GLY A 215 16.78 -6.49 -1.78
CA GLY A 215 15.67 -6.57 -0.81
C GLY A 215 14.60 -7.59 -1.19
N GLU A 216 13.59 -7.73 -0.36
CA GLU A 216 12.44 -8.61 -0.57
C GLU A 216 11.17 -7.77 -0.79
N ALA A 217 10.47 -7.99 -1.90
CA ALA A 217 9.16 -7.41 -2.16
C ALA A 217 8.11 -8.52 -2.35
N ILE A 218 6.97 -8.35 -1.69
CA ILE A 218 5.81 -9.24 -1.73
C ILE A 218 4.58 -8.36 -1.98
N SER A 219 3.76 -8.72 -2.96
CA SER A 219 2.48 -8.09 -3.25
C SER A 219 1.35 -9.09 -3.03
N ILE A 220 0.26 -8.63 -2.41
CA ILE A 220 -0.98 -9.38 -2.25
C ILE A 220 -2.08 -8.54 -2.88
N SER A 221 -2.78 -9.12 -3.84
CA SER A 221 -3.85 -8.45 -4.58
C SER A 221 -5.14 -9.24 -4.53
N GLY A 222 -6.27 -8.57 -4.32
CA GLY A 222 -7.59 -9.14 -4.57
C GLY A 222 -7.93 -9.00 -6.06
N CYS A 223 -8.14 -10.11 -6.77
CA CYS A 223 -8.51 -10.11 -8.17
C CYS A 223 -9.86 -10.80 -8.33
N ASP A 224 -10.94 -10.06 -8.56
CA ASP A 224 -12.12 -10.64 -9.21
C ASP A 224 -11.95 -10.50 -10.73
N ASP A 225 -11.11 -11.38 -11.28
CA ASP A 225 -11.11 -11.69 -12.70
C ASP A 225 -12.39 -12.46 -13.03
N ASP A 226 -13.51 -11.72 -13.24
CA ASP A 226 -14.56 -12.00 -14.24
C ASP A 226 -15.92 -11.28 -14.03
N GLN A 227 -16.14 -10.43 -13.02
CA GLN A 227 -17.45 -9.77 -12.89
C GLN A 227 -17.56 -8.51 -13.75
N THR A 228 -18.03 -8.73 -14.98
CA THR A 228 -18.71 -7.69 -15.78
C THR A 228 -19.79 -7.05 -14.91
N SER A 229 -19.85 -5.72 -14.91
CA SER A 229 -20.65 -4.84 -14.05
C SER A 229 -22.18 -4.92 -14.21
N ALA A 230 -22.73 -6.10 -14.50
CA ALA A 230 -24.15 -6.29 -14.83
C ALA A 230 -25.01 -6.90 -13.70
N ASP A 231 -24.43 -7.50 -12.65
CA ASP A 231 -25.22 -8.18 -11.60
C ASP A 231 -25.16 -7.51 -10.22
N THR A 232 -25.41 -6.19 -10.17
CA THR A 232 -25.50 -5.44 -8.90
C THR A 232 -26.81 -5.66 -8.12
N SER A 233 -27.54 -6.77 -8.32
CA SER A 233 -28.80 -7.00 -7.61
C SER A 233 -28.87 -8.25 -6.71
N ALA A 234 -27.89 -9.17 -6.75
CA ALA A 234 -27.99 -10.45 -6.04
C ALA A 234 -27.18 -10.56 -4.73
N LEU A 235 -26.16 -9.74 -4.49
CA LEU A 235 -25.28 -9.87 -3.31
C LEU A 235 -25.48 -8.75 -2.29
N LYS A 236 -26.74 -8.53 -1.88
CA LYS A 236 -27.06 -7.84 -0.63
C LYS A 236 -27.02 -8.84 0.52
N ARG A 237 -25.82 -9.12 1.06
CA ARG A 237 -25.52 -9.55 2.44
C ARG A 237 -24.25 -10.40 2.48
N GLN A 238 -23.08 -9.77 2.59
CA GLN A 238 -22.01 -10.32 3.43
C GLN A 238 -20.95 -9.25 3.70
N ASN A 239 -20.77 -8.94 4.99
CA ASN A 239 -19.65 -8.15 5.49
C ASN A 239 -18.44 -9.09 5.59
N SER A 240 -17.70 -9.26 4.50
CA SER A 240 -16.40 -9.93 4.50
C SER A 240 -15.61 -9.44 3.31
N LEU A 241 -14.33 -9.14 3.53
CA LEU A 241 -13.34 -8.94 2.47
C LEU A 241 -13.23 -10.24 1.67
N GLU A 242 -14.11 -10.46 0.69
CA GLU A 242 -13.96 -11.55 -0.28
C GLU A 242 -12.90 -11.12 -1.30
N MET A 243 -11.64 -11.34 -0.93
CA MET A 243 -10.53 -11.27 -1.87
C MET A 243 -10.33 -12.66 -2.47
N SER A 244 -10.65 -12.81 -3.75
CA SER A 244 -10.00 -13.80 -4.61
C SER A 244 -8.50 -13.45 -4.65
N SER A 245 -7.67 -14.08 -3.80
CA SER A 245 -6.31 -13.61 -3.53
C SER A 245 -5.30 -14.11 -4.56
N CYS A 246 -4.64 -13.19 -5.27
CA CYS A 246 -3.39 -13.44 -5.99
C CYS A 246 -2.20 -12.95 -5.15
N VAL A 247 -1.09 -13.69 -5.16
CA VAL A 247 0.13 -13.33 -4.41
C VAL A 247 1.30 -13.26 -5.39
N VAL A 248 2.03 -12.15 -5.38
CA VAL A 248 3.11 -11.89 -6.33
C VAL A 248 4.38 -11.61 -5.56
N VAL A 249 5.50 -12.20 -5.94
CA VAL A 249 6.74 -12.13 -5.16
C VAL A 249 7.94 -11.81 -6.04
N SER A 250 8.90 -11.11 -5.45
CA SER A 250 10.16 -10.74 -6.09
C SER A 250 11.12 -11.91 -6.29
N SER A 251 10.97 -13.02 -5.57
CA SER A 251 11.87 -14.18 -5.67
C SER A 251 11.15 -15.51 -5.41
N PRO A 252 11.60 -16.64 -6.03
CA PRO A 252 11.07 -17.97 -5.72
C PRO A 252 11.44 -18.41 -4.30
N SER A 253 12.50 -17.89 -3.70
CA SER A 253 12.80 -18.13 -2.28
C SER A 253 11.74 -17.57 -1.33
N SER A 254 10.99 -16.55 -1.78
CA SER A 254 9.82 -16.03 -1.07
C SER A 254 8.57 -16.91 -1.28
N ALA A 255 8.62 -17.94 -2.15
CA ALA A 255 7.50 -18.85 -2.42
C ALA A 255 7.10 -19.68 -1.19
N HIS A 256 8.07 -20.09 -0.35
CA HIS A 256 7.77 -20.76 0.92
C HIS A 256 6.94 -19.88 1.87
N TYR A 257 7.02 -18.55 1.74
CA TYR A 257 6.16 -17.62 2.46
C TYR A 257 4.71 -17.71 1.96
N VAL A 258 4.52 -17.86 0.63
CA VAL A 258 3.21 -18.00 -0.01
C VAL A 258 2.54 -19.34 0.31
N GLU A 259 3.27 -20.46 0.21
CA GLU A 259 2.78 -21.78 0.65
C GLU A 259 2.39 -21.78 2.13
N SER A 260 3.07 -20.98 2.95
CA SER A 260 2.77 -20.89 4.37
C SER A 260 1.51 -20.06 4.70
N LEU A 261 0.98 -19.27 3.73
CA LEU A 261 -0.32 -18.59 3.83
C LEU A 261 -1.51 -19.57 3.76
N GLU A 262 -1.30 -20.79 3.22
CA GLU A 262 -2.30 -21.86 3.06
C GLU A 262 -2.92 -22.37 4.38
N THR A 263 -2.30 -22.12 5.52
CA THR A 263 -2.60 -22.84 6.78
C THR A 263 -3.36 -22.03 7.84
N GLU A 264 -4.35 -21.21 7.47
CA GLU A 264 -5.14 -20.43 8.46
C GLU A 264 -4.27 -19.43 9.28
N LYS A 265 -3.20 -18.91 8.65
CA LYS A 265 -2.18 -18.09 9.32
C LYS A 265 -1.89 -16.75 8.66
N VAL A 266 -2.83 -16.19 7.89
CA VAL A 266 -2.76 -14.79 7.43
C VAL A 266 -2.43 -13.82 8.59
N PRO A 267 -2.97 -13.99 9.82
CA PRO A 267 -2.58 -13.16 10.96
C PRO A 267 -1.22 -13.48 11.59
N ARG A 268 -0.65 -14.69 11.38
CA ARG A 268 0.58 -15.14 12.06
C ARG A 268 1.87 -14.86 11.27
N GLN A 269 1.84 -14.70 9.95
CA GLN A 269 3.06 -14.44 9.15
C GLN A 269 3.29 -12.98 8.85
N MET A 270 2.21 -12.20 8.80
CA MET A 270 2.27 -10.76 8.94
C MET A 270 2.94 -10.36 10.28
N MET A 271 3.08 -11.27 11.28
CA MET A 271 3.91 -11.07 12.49
C MET A 271 5.42 -11.00 12.24
N SER A 272 5.89 -11.25 11.01
CA SER A 272 7.28 -10.99 10.61
C SER A 272 7.52 -9.55 10.11
N LEU A 273 6.46 -8.73 10.01
CA LEU A 273 6.54 -7.28 9.84
C LEU A 273 7.16 -6.60 11.05
#